data_AF-A0A7K4A0B7-F1
#
_entry.id   AF-A0A7K4A0B7-F1
#
_cell.length_a   1.000
_cell.length_b   1.000
_cell.length_c   1.000
_cell.angle_alpha   90.00
_cell.angle_beta   90.00
_cell.angle_gamma   90.00
#
_symmetry.space_group_name_H-M   'P 1'
#
loop_
_entity.id
_entity.type
_entity.pdbx_description
1 polymer ?
#
loop_
_entity_poly.entity_id
_entity_poly.type
_entity_poly.pdbx_seq_one_letter_code
_entity_poly.pdbx_strand_id
1 'polypeptide(L)'
;MSLDEGDKDRGWQGPEGHRFALEVLQLSLRRQMLRLIAGGMKDAEQIGQALKLSPSLAEYHLFMLEKALVVERSEAGWQASRTGRLFLDKVESGA
;
A
#
# COMPACT_ATOMS: atom_id res chain seq x y z
N MET A 1 4.83 28.09 11.96
CA MET A 1 3.63 27.22 12.01
C MET A 1 4.09 25.81 11.69
N SER A 2 4.22 24.96 12.70
CA SER A 2 4.57 23.54 12.50
C SER A 2 3.30 22.81 12.10
N LEU A 3 3.18 22.45 10.83
CA LEU A 3 2.13 21.55 10.37
C LEU A 3 2.53 20.14 10.81
N ASP A 4 2.04 19.77 11.98
CA ASP A 4 1.81 18.42 12.49
C ASP A 4 2.34 17.29 11.59
N GLU A 5 3.58 16.86 11.83
CA GLU A 5 4.18 15.63 11.30
C GLU A 5 3.53 14.37 11.93
N GLY A 6 2.57 14.52 12.85
CA GLY A 6 2.02 13.46 13.70
C GLY A 6 0.89 12.59 13.12
N ASP A 7 0.51 12.77 11.85
CA ASP A 7 -0.63 12.02 11.26
C ASP A 7 -0.22 10.92 10.26
N LYS A 8 1.06 10.83 9.87
CA LYS A 8 1.50 9.88 8.82
C LYS A 8 1.88 8.48 9.32
N ASP A 9 2.03 8.26 10.62
CA ASP A 9 2.55 6.99 11.17
C ASP A 9 1.53 6.14 11.95
N ARG A 10 0.23 6.52 11.94
CA ARG A 10 -0.78 5.86 12.80
C ARG A 10 -1.26 4.49 12.33
N GLY A 11 -1.03 4.14 11.06
CA GLY A 11 -1.60 2.94 10.43
C GLY A 11 -1.16 1.61 11.06
N TRP A 12 -0.06 1.57 11.83
CA TRP A 12 0.37 0.38 12.57
C TRP A 12 0.49 0.62 14.08
N GLN A 13 0.13 1.80 14.58
CA GLN A 13 0.23 2.12 16.00
C GLN A 13 -0.96 1.57 16.77
N GLY A 14 -0.66 0.81 17.83
CA GLY A 14 -1.67 0.18 18.66
C GLY A 14 -2.44 -0.96 17.97
N PRO A 15 -3.32 -1.65 18.71
CA PRO A 15 -4.05 -2.81 18.20
C PRO A 15 -5.00 -2.49 17.04
N GLU A 16 -5.53 -1.27 16.99
CA GLU A 16 -6.49 -0.84 15.97
C GLU A 16 -5.83 -0.57 14.61
N GLY A 17 -4.70 0.15 14.60
CA GLY A 17 -3.91 0.34 13.39
C GLY A 17 -3.43 -0.99 12.83
N HIS A 18 -2.84 -1.84 13.69
CA HIS A 18 -2.38 -3.16 13.28
C HIS A 18 -3.51 -4.01 12.65
N ARG A 19 -4.70 -4.00 13.26
CA ARG A 19 -5.87 -4.71 12.72
C ARG A 19 -6.28 -4.17 11.36
N PHE A 20 -6.43 -2.85 11.23
CA PHE A 20 -6.80 -2.21 9.98
C PHE A 20 -5.82 -2.55 8.85
N ALA A 21 -4.52 -2.46 9.11
CA ALA A 21 -3.50 -2.76 8.10
C ALA A 21 -3.58 -4.22 7.63
N LEU A 22 -3.80 -5.16 8.56
CA LEU A 22 -4.01 -6.56 8.22
C LEU A 22 -5.30 -6.79 7.44
N GLU A 23 -6.42 -6.16 7.81
CA GLU A 23 -7.69 -6.21 7.06
C GLU A 23 -7.53 -5.68 5.63
N VAL A 24 -6.78 -4.59 5.44
CA VAL A 24 -6.45 -4.09 4.11
C VAL A 24 -5.69 -5.15 3.30
N LEU A 25 -4.70 -5.79 3.90
CA LEU A 25 -3.82 -6.77 3.26
C LEU A 25 -4.44 -8.17 3.09
N GLN A 26 -5.59 -8.48 3.73
CA GLN A 26 -6.30 -9.74 3.52
C GLN A 26 -6.79 -9.91 2.07
N LEU A 27 -7.08 -8.82 1.36
CA LEU A 27 -7.51 -8.87 -0.04
C LEU A 27 -6.31 -9.17 -0.96
N SER A 28 -6.36 -10.31 -1.66
CA SER A 28 -5.29 -10.76 -2.57
C SER A 28 -4.93 -9.73 -3.64
N LEU A 29 -5.92 -9.01 -4.16
CA LEU A 29 -5.74 -7.93 -5.13
C LEU A 29 -4.79 -6.85 -4.62
N ARG A 30 -4.95 -6.43 -3.36
CA ARG A 30 -4.09 -5.40 -2.75
C ARG A 30 -2.66 -5.90 -2.51
N ARG A 31 -2.50 -7.20 -2.21
CA ARG A 31 -1.16 -7.82 -2.14
C ARG A 31 -0.49 -7.89 -3.51
N GLN A 32 -1.25 -8.21 -4.56
CA GLN A 32 -0.74 -8.17 -5.94
C GLN A 32 -0.31 -6.75 -6.34
N MET A 33 -1.11 -5.72 -6.03
CA MET A 33 -0.74 -4.32 -6.24
C MET A 33 0.56 -3.96 -5.49
N LEU A 34 0.66 -4.33 -4.21
CA LEU A 34 1.86 -4.10 -3.42
C LEU A 34 3.11 -4.77 -4.04
N ARG A 35 2.99 -5.98 -4.59
CA ARG A 35 4.09 -6.65 -5.30
C ARG A 35 4.49 -5.92 -6.58
N LEU A 36 3.54 -5.47 -7.39
CA LEU A 36 3.82 -4.68 -8.60
C LEU A 36 4.58 -3.40 -8.26
N ILE A 37 4.14 -2.69 -7.23
CA ILE A 37 4.78 -1.46 -6.75
C ILE A 37 6.18 -1.74 -6.19
N ALA A 38 6.33 -2.80 -5.38
CA ALA A 38 7.64 -3.21 -4.86
C ALA A 38 8.61 -3.63 -5.97
N GLY A 39 8.07 -4.20 -7.06
CA GLY A 39 8.79 -4.53 -8.30
C GLY A 39 9.08 -3.34 -9.22
N GLY A 40 8.65 -2.13 -8.85
CA GLY A 40 9.01 -0.88 -9.54
C GLY A 40 7.95 -0.30 -10.46
N MET A 41 6.74 -0.88 -10.53
CA MET A 41 5.62 -0.27 -11.24
C MET A 41 5.05 0.90 -10.44
N LYS A 42 5.26 2.13 -10.90
CA LYS A 42 4.94 3.35 -10.12
C LYS A 42 3.64 4.05 -10.55
N ASP A 43 3.17 3.78 -11.76
CA ASP A 43 2.03 4.49 -12.34
C ASP A 43 0.69 3.80 -12.01
N ALA A 44 -0.29 4.58 -11.55
CA ALA A 44 -1.59 4.04 -11.11
C ALA A 44 -2.39 3.42 -12.28
N GLU A 45 -2.29 4.01 -13.46
CA GLU A 45 -2.96 3.50 -14.66
C GLU A 45 -2.37 2.16 -15.09
N GLN A 46 -1.04 2.05 -15.14
CA GLN A 46 -0.33 0.81 -15.45
C GLN A 46 -0.65 -0.31 -14.44
N ILE A 47 -0.69 0.02 -13.14
CA ILE A 47 -1.07 -0.94 -12.08
C ILE A 47 -2.51 -1.42 -12.29
N GLY A 48 -3.43 -0.48 -12.56
CA GLY A 48 -4.82 -0.80 -12.83
C GLY A 48 -5.00 -1.70 -14.06
N GLN A 49 -4.32 -1.37 -15.16
CA GLN A 49 -4.32 -2.15 -16.40
C GLN A 49 -3.78 -3.57 -16.19
N ALA A 50 -2.64 -3.70 -15.48
CA ALA A 50 -2.05 -5.00 -15.18
C ALA A 50 -2.99 -5.94 -14.40
N LEU A 51 -3.89 -5.36 -13.60
CA LEU A 51 -4.86 -6.07 -12.77
C LEU A 51 -6.30 -6.02 -13.31
N LYS A 52 -6.49 -5.50 -14.53
CA LYS A 52 -7.81 -5.37 -15.20
C LYS A 52 -8.85 -4.61 -14.37
N LEU A 53 -8.41 -3.54 -13.71
CA LEU A 53 -9.24 -2.66 -12.89
C LEU A 53 -9.67 -1.43 -13.69
N SER A 54 -10.85 -0.88 -13.37
CA SER A 54 -11.17 0.49 -13.79
C SER A 54 -10.23 1.49 -13.10
N PRO A 55 -10.00 2.67 -13.69
CA PRO A 55 -9.17 3.70 -13.05
C PRO A 55 -9.63 4.06 -11.64
N SER A 56 -10.95 4.18 -11.43
CA SER A 56 -11.54 4.47 -10.12
C SER A 56 -11.26 3.38 -9.08
N LEU A 57 -11.29 2.11 -9.48
CA LEU A 57 -11.07 0.99 -8.57
C LEU A 57 -9.58 0.83 -8.24
N ALA A 58 -8.69 1.08 -9.22
CA ALA A 58 -7.24 1.12 -8.99
C ALA A 58 -6.88 2.20 -7.96
N GLU A 59 -7.36 3.43 -8.15
CA GLU A 59 -7.13 4.53 -7.19
C GLU A 59 -7.69 4.23 -5.80
N TYR A 60 -8.88 3.64 -5.71
CA TYR A 60 -9.45 3.23 -4.43
C TYR A 60 -8.55 2.21 -3.70
N HIS A 61 -8.04 1.20 -4.40
CA HIS A 61 -7.18 0.21 -3.77
C HIS A 61 -5.81 0.75 -3.40
N LEU A 62 -5.23 1.64 -4.22
CA LEU A 62 -3.99 2.36 -3.89
C LEU A 62 -4.16 3.24 -2.66
N PHE A 63 -5.27 3.97 -2.56
CA PHE A 63 -5.61 4.75 -1.38
C PHE A 63 -5.70 3.90 -0.12
N MET A 64 -6.32 2.72 -0.19
CA MET A 64 -6.40 1.81 0.97
C MET A 64 -5.03 1.28 1.38
N LEU A 65 -4.14 0.99 0.42
CA LEU A 65 -2.76 0.59 0.70
C LEU A 65 -1.94 1.73 1.32
N GLU A 66 -2.16 2.96 0.87
CA GLU A 66 -1.53 4.17 1.43
C GLU A 66 -1.98 4.38 2.87
N LYS A 67 -3.29 4.23 3.15
CA LYS A 67 -3.83 4.29 4.52
C LYS A 67 -3.28 3.19 5.44
N ALA A 68 -2.98 2.01 4.88
CA ALA A 68 -2.30 0.94 5.61
C ALA A 68 -0.78 1.15 5.73
N LEU A 69 -0.23 2.28 5.28
CA LEU A 69 1.20 2.64 5.34
C LEU A 69 2.13 1.60 4.68
N VAL A 70 1.63 0.87 3.69
CA VAL A 70 2.43 -0.11 2.93
C VAL A 70 2.89 0.41 1.57
N VAL A 71 2.30 1.51 1.12
CA VAL A 71 2.75 2.29 -0.04
C VAL A 71 2.70 3.78 0.28
N GLU A 72 3.40 4.58 -0.51
CA GLU A 72 3.44 6.04 -0.40
C GLU A 72 3.53 6.70 -1.79
N ARG A 73 3.05 7.94 -1.91
CA ARG A 73 3.21 8.75 -3.11
C ARG A 73 4.55 9.48 -3.10
N SER A 74 5.23 9.48 -4.25
CA SER A 74 6.44 10.27 -4.53
C SER A 74 6.27 11.05 -5.84
N GLU A 75 7.20 11.94 -6.16
CA GLU A 75 7.23 12.64 -7.46
C GLU A 75 7.28 11.67 -8.65
N ALA A 76 7.87 10.48 -8.45
CA ALA A 76 7.98 9.45 -9.47
C ALA A 76 6.78 8.49 -9.52
N GLY A 77 5.72 8.74 -8.75
CA GLY A 77 4.56 7.85 -8.59
C GLY A 77 4.59 7.04 -7.30
N TRP A 78 3.90 5.89 -7.29
CA TRP A 78 3.76 5.01 -6.13
C TRP A 78 5.05 4.27 -5.79
N GLN A 79 5.32 4.16 -4.49
CA GLN A 79 6.44 3.39 -3.96
C GLN A 79 6.00 2.50 -2.80
N ALA A 80 6.61 1.32 -2.67
CA ALA A 80 6.37 0.46 -1.53
C ALA A 80 7.19 0.99 -0.35
N SER A 81 6.49 1.24 0.76
CA SER A 81 7.13 1.68 2.00
C SER A 81 8.03 0.58 2.57
N ARG A 82 8.87 0.92 3.56
CA ARG A 82 9.65 -0.08 4.30
C ARG A 82 8.75 -1.17 4.89
N THR A 83 7.60 -0.80 5.44
CA THR A 83 6.63 -1.75 6.03
C THR A 83 6.00 -2.64 4.97
N GLY A 84 5.63 -2.09 3.81
CA GLY A 84 5.10 -2.88 2.70
C GLY A 84 6.09 -3.93 2.20
N ARG A 85 7.38 -3.57 2.10
CA ARG A 85 8.44 -4.53 1.73
C ARG A 85 8.64 -5.62 2.78
N LEU A 86 8.71 -5.24 4.05
CA LEU A 86 8.82 -6.21 5.15
C LEU A 86 7.64 -7.19 5.18
N PHE A 87 6.42 -6.73 4.90
CA PHE A 87 5.26 -7.60 4.79
C PHE A 87 5.45 -8.65 3.68
N LEU A 88 5.89 -8.24 2.49
CA LEU A 88 6.16 -9.18 1.39
C LEU A 88 7.27 -10.19 1.75
N ASP A 89 8.36 -9.72 2.35
CA ASP A 89 9.51 -10.55 2.69
C ASP A 89 9.23 -11.55 3.82
N LYS A 90 8.40 -11.18 4.80
CA LYS A 90 8.21 -11.96 6.04
C LYS A 90 6.89 -12.69 6.13
N VAL A 91 5.85 -12.20 5.48
CA VAL A 91 4.49 -12.76 5.59
C VAL A 91 4.11 -13.46 4.29
N GLU A 92 4.34 -12.81 3.15
CA GLU A 92 3.92 -13.39 1.85
C GLU A 92 4.90 -14.45 1.33
N SER A 93 6.20 -14.32 1.60
CA SER A 93 7.22 -15.28 1.13
C SER A 93 7.14 -16.66 1.81
N GLY A 94 6.32 -16.80 2.86
CA GLY A 94 6.07 -18.06 3.56
C GLY A 94 4.71 -18.70 3.26
N ALA A 95 3.95 -18.15 2.31
CA ALA A 95 2.61 -18.61 1.92
C ALA A 95 2.60 -19.39 0.60
#